data_AF-A0A915D4A1-F1
#
_entry.id   AF-A0A915D4A1-F1
#
_cell.length_a   1.000
_cell.length_b   1.000
_cell.length_c   1.000
_cell.angle_alpha   90.00
_cell.angle_beta   90.00
_cell.angle_gamma   90.00
#
_symmetry.space_group_name_H-M   'P 1'
#
loop_
_entity.id
_entity.type
_entity.pdbx_description
1 polymer ?
#
loop_
_entity_poly.entity_id
_entity_poly.type
_entity_poly.pdbx_seq_one_letter_code
_entity_poly.pdbx_strand_id
1 'polypeptide(L)'
;MTIYPAILLLIALGVCSGGLAPFIVRNNLQQRYKQELRMLADQPEAIDCNSPNITENWFEQKYDQFNQTDTRTYQQHYFVNWKFHDNQTNSAQPVVFLQIGGEGEIPKRWVCLENYTYMVLAKENNAIVVQLEHRFFGKNLNMTDLSTSNLQYLTTEQALADIAAFIPAFSEANKLVNPRWVAFGGSYPGSLAAWLRIKILRCDGEDNQVHIRRMLQKCGDAFKELKKMTLTDKGRSKLSQMFHIYPPLKGVPDDITNFYGEVFNVFQGLIQYTYDARTSATLNGLNISQACNIMNENESSLVKRLADVMDWDENLESEGLRDQKSLDVRYRKA
;
A
#
# COMPACT_ATOMS: atom_id res chain seq x y z
N MET A 1 -4.03 8.86 -44.90
CA MET A 1 -5.02 7.86 -44.44
C MET A 1 -4.34 7.06 -43.35
N THR A 2 -4.75 7.32 -42.13
CA THR A 2 -4.04 7.17 -40.85
C THR A 2 -4.26 5.78 -40.26
N ILE A 3 -3.17 5.11 -39.89
CA ILE A 3 -3.15 3.91 -39.05
C ILE A 3 -2.51 4.31 -37.70
N TYR A 4 -3.17 3.90 -36.62
CA TYR A 4 -2.92 4.20 -35.20
C TYR A 4 -1.47 3.94 -34.73
N PRO A 5 -0.88 4.81 -33.88
CA PRO A 5 0.38 4.52 -33.19
C PRO A 5 0.21 4.17 -31.70
N ALA A 6 1.17 3.38 -31.20
CA ALA A 6 1.68 3.28 -29.82
C ALA A 6 0.76 2.71 -28.71
N ILE A 7 1.10 1.51 -28.21
CA ILE A 7 1.43 1.15 -26.80
C ILE A 7 1.72 -0.36 -26.80
N LEU A 8 3.00 -0.73 -26.81
CA LEU A 8 3.53 -2.02 -26.33
C LEU A 8 5.06 -2.02 -26.53
N LEU A 9 5.76 -1.30 -25.66
CA LEU A 9 7.18 -1.52 -25.44
C LEU A 9 7.47 -1.27 -23.96
N LEU A 10 7.57 -2.36 -23.20
CA LEU A 10 8.61 -2.64 -22.22
C LEU A 10 8.19 -3.89 -21.44
N ILE A 11 8.87 -5.00 -21.71
CA ILE A 11 9.36 -6.03 -20.78
C ILE A 11 9.75 -7.23 -21.64
N ALA A 12 10.92 -7.13 -22.26
CA ALA A 12 11.70 -8.27 -22.67
C ALA A 12 13.14 -7.80 -22.82
N LEU A 13 14.00 -8.14 -21.87
CA LEU A 13 15.35 -8.66 -22.07
C LEU A 13 15.89 -9.11 -20.71
N GLY A 14 16.39 -10.35 -20.64
CA GLY A 14 16.91 -10.96 -19.40
C GLY A 14 16.84 -12.48 -19.37
N VAL A 15 17.34 -13.15 -20.41
CA VAL A 15 17.91 -14.51 -20.34
C VAL A 15 19.34 -14.40 -20.85
N CYS A 16 20.26 -15.14 -20.21
CA CYS A 16 21.74 -15.15 -20.29
C CYS A 16 22.37 -14.32 -19.15
N SER A 17 23.13 -14.86 -18.21
CA SER A 17 23.67 -16.22 -17.97
C SER A 17 24.15 -16.29 -16.51
N GLY A 18 23.80 -17.36 -15.79
CA GLY A 18 24.29 -17.64 -14.42
C GLY A 18 23.27 -18.32 -13.49
N GLY A 19 23.05 -19.62 -13.67
CA GLY A 19 22.77 -20.61 -12.61
C GLY A 19 21.53 -20.47 -11.71
N LEU A 20 20.40 -21.03 -12.16
CA LEU A 20 19.33 -21.73 -11.40
C LEU A 20 18.56 -21.03 -10.24
N ALA A 21 19.11 -20.08 -9.49
CA ALA A 21 18.39 -19.40 -8.41
C ALA A 21 17.33 -18.35 -8.89
N PRO A 22 17.56 -17.58 -9.99
CA PRO A 22 16.58 -16.60 -10.47
C PRO A 22 15.34 -17.23 -11.15
N PHE A 23 15.41 -18.52 -11.50
CA PHE A 23 14.35 -19.20 -12.24
C PHE A 23 13.15 -19.55 -11.35
N ILE A 24 13.37 -19.81 -10.06
CA ILE A 24 12.31 -20.23 -9.13
C ILE A 24 11.53 -19.04 -8.58
N VAL A 25 12.19 -17.90 -8.29
CA VAL A 25 11.50 -16.67 -7.85
C VAL A 25 10.59 -16.14 -8.97
N ARG A 26 11.06 -16.16 -10.22
CA ARG A 26 10.27 -15.80 -11.40
C ARG A 26 9.10 -16.76 -11.63
N ASN A 27 9.31 -18.06 -11.42
CA ASN A 27 8.24 -19.05 -11.53
C ASN A 27 7.21 -18.91 -10.41
N ASN A 28 7.61 -18.65 -9.16
CA ASN A 28 6.67 -18.48 -8.05
C ASN A 28 5.84 -17.19 -8.20
N LEU A 29 6.45 -16.09 -8.67
CA LEU A 29 5.73 -14.87 -9.03
C LEU A 29 4.80 -15.10 -10.24
N GLN A 30 5.23 -15.83 -11.27
CA GLN A 30 4.38 -16.16 -12.41
C GLN A 30 3.24 -17.13 -12.05
N GLN A 31 3.46 -18.05 -11.09
CA GLN A 31 2.42 -18.97 -10.60
C GLN A 31 1.43 -18.25 -9.69
N ARG A 32 1.90 -17.34 -8.81
CA ARG A 32 1.04 -16.42 -8.04
C ARG A 32 0.20 -15.54 -8.98
N TYR A 33 0.82 -14.97 -10.00
CA TYR A 33 0.12 -14.19 -11.04
C TYR A 33 -0.92 -15.04 -11.80
N LYS A 34 -0.59 -16.28 -12.17
CA LYS A 34 -1.54 -17.19 -12.81
C LYS A 34 -2.67 -17.64 -11.88
N GLN A 35 -2.42 -17.81 -10.58
CA GLN A 35 -3.45 -18.12 -9.59
C GLN A 35 -4.35 -16.91 -9.32
N GLU A 36 -3.80 -15.70 -9.18
CA GLU A 36 -4.58 -14.47 -9.09
C GLU A 36 -5.41 -14.24 -10.35
N LEU A 37 -4.82 -14.44 -11.54
CA LEU A 37 -5.57 -14.38 -12.80
C LEU A 37 -6.65 -15.47 -12.92
N ARG A 38 -6.44 -16.66 -12.35
CA ARG A 38 -7.47 -17.72 -12.30
C ARG A 38 -8.60 -17.37 -11.31
N MET A 39 -8.26 -16.80 -10.15
CA MET A 39 -9.25 -16.27 -9.20
C MET A 39 -10.01 -15.06 -9.75
N LEU A 40 -9.36 -14.27 -10.62
CA LEU A 40 -10.01 -13.20 -11.37
C LEU A 40 -10.83 -13.72 -12.55
N ALA A 41 -10.43 -14.84 -13.18
CA ALA A 41 -11.11 -15.45 -14.32
C ALA A 41 -12.37 -16.23 -13.93
N ASP A 42 -12.47 -16.71 -12.70
CA ASP A 42 -13.70 -17.21 -12.09
C ASP A 42 -14.57 -16.02 -11.63
N GLN A 43 -14.98 -15.15 -12.56
CA GLN A 43 -16.08 -14.21 -12.29
C GLN A 43 -17.40 -14.97 -12.45
N PRO A 44 -18.21 -15.15 -11.39
CA PRO A 44 -19.63 -15.42 -11.59
C PRO A 44 -20.22 -14.20 -12.30
N GLU A 45 -21.06 -14.44 -13.31
CA GLU A 45 -22.04 -13.56 -13.98
C GLU A 45 -21.73 -12.04 -14.00
N ALA A 46 -21.69 -11.45 -15.19
CA ALA A 46 -21.49 -10.02 -15.42
C ALA A 46 -22.15 -9.15 -14.34
N ILE A 47 -21.32 -8.56 -13.48
CA ILE A 47 -21.75 -7.86 -12.27
C ILE A 47 -22.60 -6.65 -12.68
N ASP A 48 -23.91 -6.71 -12.43
CA ASP A 48 -24.82 -5.60 -12.73
C ASP A 48 -24.71 -4.50 -11.68
N CYS A 49 -23.81 -3.54 -11.93
CA CYS A 49 -23.64 -2.33 -11.13
C CYS A 49 -24.49 -1.16 -11.65
N ASN A 50 -25.56 -1.41 -12.41
CA ASN A 50 -26.49 -0.38 -12.89
C ASN A 50 -27.58 -0.09 -11.86
N SER A 51 -27.18 0.52 -10.74
CA SER A 51 -28.11 1.05 -9.76
C SER A 51 -28.23 2.57 -9.89
N PRO A 52 -29.44 3.15 -9.89
CA PRO A 52 -29.61 4.62 -9.88
C PRO A 52 -29.08 5.26 -8.59
N ASN A 53 -28.87 4.48 -7.53
CA ASN A 53 -28.28 4.97 -6.28
C ASN A 53 -26.76 5.18 -6.38
N ILE A 54 -26.13 4.72 -7.46
CA ILE A 54 -24.69 4.81 -7.66
C ILE A 54 -24.39 5.84 -8.75
N THR A 55 -23.71 6.92 -8.38
CA THR A 55 -23.31 7.97 -9.31
C THR A 55 -21.79 8.11 -9.40
N GLU A 56 -21.31 8.43 -10.61
CA GLU A 56 -19.91 8.74 -10.95
C GLU A 56 -19.79 10.26 -11.02
N ASN A 57 -18.83 10.84 -10.30
CA ASN A 57 -18.70 12.29 -10.15
C ASN A 57 -17.22 12.70 -10.07
N TRP A 58 -16.98 14.02 -10.14
CA TRP A 58 -15.67 14.62 -9.97
C TRP A 58 -15.72 15.77 -8.96
N PHE A 59 -14.69 15.85 -8.13
CA PHE A 59 -14.48 16.89 -7.14
C PHE A 59 -13.31 17.78 -7.57
N GLU A 60 -13.50 19.10 -7.58
CA GLU A 60 -12.41 20.02 -7.86
C GLU A 60 -11.41 20.04 -6.70
N GLN A 61 -10.18 19.64 -7.00
CA GLN A 61 -9.09 19.49 -6.03
C GLN A 61 -7.93 20.41 -6.38
N LYS A 62 -7.22 20.91 -5.35
CA LYS A 62 -5.97 21.66 -5.58
C LYS A 62 -4.90 20.74 -6.14
N TYR A 63 -4.11 21.26 -7.09
CA TYR A 63 -3.01 20.51 -7.67
C TYR A 63 -1.88 20.27 -6.65
N ASP A 64 -1.51 21.34 -5.94
CA ASP A 64 -0.57 21.33 -4.82
C ASP A 64 -1.26 21.82 -3.54
N GLN A 65 -1.48 20.91 -2.60
CA GLN A 65 -2.14 21.19 -1.33
C GLN A 65 -1.29 22.03 -0.37
N PHE A 66 0.03 22.07 -0.60
CA PHE A 66 0.99 22.69 0.31
C PHE A 66 1.54 24.02 -0.22
N ASN A 67 1.18 24.41 -1.45
CA ASN A 67 1.50 25.72 -2.01
C ASN A 67 0.24 26.59 -2.13
N GLN A 68 0.08 27.54 -1.20
CA GLN A 68 -1.08 28.44 -1.17
C GLN A 68 -1.15 29.40 -2.38
N THR A 69 -0.03 29.64 -3.06
CA THR A 69 0.02 30.51 -4.24
C THR A 69 -0.27 29.78 -5.54
N ASP A 70 -0.28 28.45 -5.51
CA ASP A 70 -0.64 27.64 -6.67
C ASP A 70 -2.17 27.71 -6.89
N THR A 71 -2.56 28.16 -8.08
CA THR A 71 -3.96 28.29 -8.48
C THR A 71 -4.43 27.12 -9.34
N ARG A 72 -3.56 26.15 -9.64
CA ARG A 72 -3.92 25.00 -10.46
C ARG A 72 -4.85 24.07 -9.69
N THR A 73 -5.80 23.50 -10.41
CA THR A 73 -6.73 22.48 -9.91
C THR A 73 -6.81 21.30 -10.86
N TYR A 74 -7.32 20.18 -10.36
CA TYR A 74 -7.68 19.01 -11.16
C TYR A 74 -9.02 18.45 -10.67
N GLN A 75 -9.65 17.61 -11.48
CA GLN A 75 -10.95 17.02 -11.15
C GLN A 75 -10.70 15.59 -10.63
N GLN A 76 -10.86 15.40 -9.32
CA GLN A 76 -10.66 14.12 -8.65
C GLN A 76 -11.91 13.24 -8.78
N HIS A 77 -11.77 12.09 -9.42
CA HIS A 77 -12.86 11.19 -9.71
C HIS A 77 -13.32 10.42 -8.45
N TYR A 78 -14.63 10.21 -8.29
CA TYR A 78 -15.19 9.37 -7.24
C TYR A 78 -16.54 8.74 -7.63
N PHE A 79 -16.83 7.58 -7.03
CA PHE A 79 -18.19 7.02 -7.01
C PHE A 79 -18.85 7.27 -5.66
N VAL A 80 -20.17 7.41 -5.65
CA VAL A 80 -20.98 7.39 -4.42
C VAL A 80 -22.17 6.46 -4.59
N ASN A 81 -22.48 5.70 -3.55
CA ASN A 81 -23.66 4.85 -3.43
C ASN A 81 -24.51 5.27 -2.22
N TRP A 82 -25.75 5.69 -2.51
CA TRP A 82 -26.72 6.15 -1.53
C TRP A 82 -27.68 5.04 -1.04
N LYS A 83 -27.57 3.82 -1.57
CA LYS A 83 -28.58 2.75 -1.43
C LYS A 83 -29.00 2.46 0.01
N PHE A 84 -28.09 2.51 0.97
CA PHE A 84 -28.35 2.14 2.36
C PHE A 84 -28.68 3.35 3.25
N HIS A 85 -28.52 4.56 2.74
CA HIS A 85 -28.75 5.76 3.53
C HIS A 85 -30.24 6.12 3.53
N ASP A 86 -30.88 6.07 4.70
CA ASP A 86 -32.27 6.47 4.87
C ASP A 86 -32.40 7.92 5.36
N ASN A 87 -32.73 8.81 4.42
CA ASN A 87 -33.01 10.23 4.68
C ASN A 87 -34.24 10.47 5.59
N GLN A 88 -35.07 9.46 5.86
CA GLN A 88 -36.30 9.61 6.65
C GLN A 88 -36.06 9.51 8.16
N THR A 89 -34.91 9.00 8.59
CA THR A 89 -34.55 8.94 10.02
C THR A 89 -33.93 10.26 10.48
N ASN A 90 -34.78 11.24 10.79
CA ASN A 90 -34.42 12.60 11.27
C ASN A 90 -33.60 12.66 12.59
N SER A 91 -33.04 11.55 13.07
CA SER A 91 -32.44 11.45 14.41
C SER A 91 -31.08 10.72 14.46
N ALA A 92 -30.52 10.26 13.35
CA ALA A 92 -29.21 9.59 13.34
C ALA A 92 -28.15 10.45 12.64
N GLN A 93 -27.02 10.66 13.31
CA GLN A 93 -25.80 11.22 12.72
C GLN A 93 -25.41 10.39 11.47
N PRO A 94 -25.30 10.98 10.26
CA PRO A 94 -25.00 10.22 9.05
C PRO A 94 -23.67 9.48 9.16
N VAL A 95 -23.60 8.29 8.57
CA VAL A 95 -22.36 7.50 8.51
C VAL A 95 -21.89 7.46 7.06
N VAL A 96 -20.61 7.75 6.84
CA VAL A 96 -19.99 7.72 5.51
C VAL A 96 -18.81 6.76 5.52
N PHE A 97 -18.85 5.75 4.68
CA PHE A 97 -17.76 4.82 4.46
C PHE A 97 -16.96 5.29 3.24
N LEU A 98 -15.70 5.66 3.46
CA LEU A 98 -14.79 6.11 2.41
C LEU A 98 -13.84 4.97 2.02
N GLN A 99 -14.06 4.36 0.87
CA GLN A 99 -13.12 3.46 0.23
C GLN A 99 -12.06 4.29 -0.51
N ILE A 100 -10.83 4.28 -0.02
CA ILE A 100 -9.71 4.98 -0.64
C ILE A 100 -9.23 4.19 -1.86
N GLY A 101 -9.10 4.86 -3.00
CA GLY A 101 -8.47 4.34 -4.22
C GLY A 101 -6.95 4.21 -4.06
N GLY A 102 -6.37 3.23 -4.76
CA GLY A 102 -4.94 2.92 -4.71
C GLY A 102 -4.23 3.24 -6.01
N GLU A 103 -3.27 2.39 -6.33
CA GLU A 103 -2.34 2.52 -7.47
C GLU A 103 -2.98 2.08 -8.78
N GLY A 104 -4.20 2.55 -9.05
CA GLY A 104 -4.95 2.19 -10.25
C GLY A 104 -6.32 2.85 -10.32
N GLU A 105 -6.97 2.71 -11.48
CA GLU A 105 -8.35 3.18 -11.67
C GLU A 105 -9.27 2.49 -10.66
N ILE A 106 -10.15 3.26 -10.01
CA ILE A 106 -11.13 2.72 -9.07
C ILE A 106 -12.24 1.96 -9.82
N PRO A 107 -12.40 0.64 -9.62
CA PRO A 107 -13.47 -0.07 -10.29
C PRO A 107 -14.79 0.08 -9.52
N LYS A 108 -15.87 0.38 -10.24
CA LYS A 108 -17.24 0.55 -9.70
C LYS A 108 -17.69 -0.61 -8.80
N ARG A 109 -17.15 -1.83 -9.01
CA ARG A 109 -17.44 -3.04 -8.21
C ARG A 109 -17.38 -2.82 -6.69
N TRP A 110 -16.47 -1.97 -6.24
CA TRP A 110 -16.26 -1.67 -4.82
C TRP A 110 -17.46 -0.96 -4.18
N VAL A 111 -18.21 -0.14 -4.92
CA VAL A 111 -19.40 0.54 -4.39
C VAL A 111 -20.72 -0.15 -4.73
N CYS A 112 -20.74 -1.21 -5.55
CA CYS A 112 -21.99 -1.92 -5.92
C CYS A 112 -22.12 -3.33 -5.32
N LEU A 113 -21.02 -4.05 -5.09
CA LEU A 113 -21.08 -5.44 -4.64
C LEU A 113 -21.40 -5.56 -3.15
N GLU A 114 -22.65 -5.87 -2.82
CA GLU A 114 -23.11 -5.96 -1.43
C GLU A 114 -22.44 -7.08 -0.62
N ASN A 115 -21.88 -8.09 -1.28
CA ASN A 115 -21.20 -9.20 -0.60
C ASN A 115 -19.78 -8.83 -0.12
N TYR A 116 -19.24 -7.67 -0.49
CA TYR A 116 -17.98 -7.19 0.06
C TYR A 116 -18.16 -6.82 1.52
N THR A 117 -17.19 -7.19 2.37
CA THR A 117 -17.30 -7.08 3.82
C THR A 117 -17.70 -5.69 4.29
N TYR A 118 -17.10 -4.63 3.74
CA TYR A 118 -17.47 -3.26 4.12
C TYR A 118 -18.82 -2.79 3.55
N MET A 119 -19.30 -3.38 2.45
CA MET A 119 -20.64 -3.10 1.91
C MET A 119 -21.72 -3.75 2.77
N VAL A 120 -21.47 -4.96 3.29
CA VAL A 120 -22.32 -5.57 4.33
C VAL A 120 -22.38 -4.67 5.56
N LEU A 121 -21.23 -4.21 6.05
CA LEU A 121 -21.16 -3.28 7.18
C LEU A 121 -21.87 -1.95 6.87
N ALA A 122 -21.75 -1.43 5.65
CA ALA A 122 -22.43 -0.20 5.25
C ALA A 122 -23.95 -0.34 5.33
N LYS A 123 -24.48 -1.48 4.87
CA LYS A 123 -25.91 -1.81 4.99
C LYS A 123 -26.37 -1.90 6.44
N GLU A 124 -25.59 -2.57 7.30
CA GLU A 124 -25.89 -2.69 8.73
C GLU A 124 -25.83 -1.35 9.48
N ASN A 125 -25.08 -0.38 8.97
CA ASN A 125 -24.86 0.93 9.61
C ASN A 125 -25.61 2.08 8.90
N ASN A 126 -26.48 1.79 7.93
CA ASN A 126 -27.17 2.79 7.10
C ASN A 126 -26.20 3.83 6.48
N ALA A 127 -25.03 3.36 6.05
CA ALA A 127 -23.93 4.21 5.63
C ALA A 127 -24.03 4.59 4.14
N ILE A 128 -23.64 5.83 3.85
CA ILE A 128 -23.31 6.29 2.49
C ILE A 128 -21.95 5.72 2.13
N VAL A 129 -21.81 5.10 0.96
CA VAL A 129 -20.52 4.54 0.53
C VAL A 129 -19.92 5.43 -0.54
N VAL A 130 -18.71 5.92 -0.34
CA VAL A 130 -17.96 6.76 -1.28
C VAL A 130 -16.66 6.05 -1.62
N GLN A 131 -16.31 6.00 -2.89
CA GLN A 131 -14.99 5.55 -3.34
C GLN A 131 -14.28 6.69 -4.05
N LEU A 132 -13.16 7.14 -3.49
CA LEU A 132 -12.40 8.29 -3.99
C LEU A 132 -11.14 7.84 -4.72
N GLU A 133 -10.94 8.30 -5.95
CA GLU A 133 -9.78 7.93 -6.76
C GLU A 133 -8.52 8.62 -6.27
N HIS A 134 -7.41 7.90 -6.32
CA HIS A 134 -6.10 8.44 -5.95
C HIS A 134 -5.60 9.42 -7.02
N ARG A 135 -4.96 10.53 -6.61
CA ARG A 135 -4.29 11.45 -7.55
C ARG A 135 -3.35 10.71 -8.50
N PHE A 136 -3.24 11.16 -9.75
CA PHE A 136 -2.46 10.54 -10.84
C PHE A 136 -2.94 9.19 -11.39
N PHE A 137 -3.96 8.57 -10.81
CA PHE A 137 -4.50 7.29 -11.30
C PHE A 137 -5.89 7.47 -11.94
N GLY A 138 -6.25 6.49 -12.78
CA GLY A 138 -7.57 6.34 -13.36
C GLY A 138 -8.07 7.52 -14.19
N LYS A 139 -9.26 8.00 -13.85
CA LYS A 139 -10.11 8.94 -14.61
C LYS A 139 -10.08 10.36 -14.04
N ASN A 140 -9.10 10.71 -13.22
CA ASN A 140 -8.88 12.10 -12.83
C ASN A 140 -8.67 12.98 -14.07
N LEU A 141 -9.39 14.10 -14.17
CA LEU A 141 -9.25 15.02 -15.31
C LEU A 141 -8.26 16.13 -14.97
N ASN A 142 -7.49 16.55 -15.96
CA ASN A 142 -6.44 17.57 -15.84
C ASN A 142 -5.26 17.19 -14.91
N MET A 143 -5.02 15.90 -14.70
CA MET A 143 -3.84 15.34 -14.01
C MET A 143 -3.31 14.10 -14.74
N THR A 144 -2.99 14.27 -16.04
CA THR A 144 -2.58 13.18 -16.94
C THR A 144 -1.11 13.21 -17.32
N ASP A 145 -0.38 14.28 -16.99
CA ASP A 145 1.05 14.39 -17.26
C ASP A 145 1.85 13.52 -16.29
N LEU A 146 2.54 12.50 -16.80
CA LEU A 146 3.40 11.61 -16.01
C LEU A 146 4.90 11.97 -16.14
N SER A 147 5.22 13.19 -16.59
CA SER A 147 6.59 13.71 -16.58
C SER A 147 7.17 13.71 -15.16
N THR A 148 8.49 13.50 -15.05
CA THR A 148 9.19 13.54 -13.74
C THR A 148 9.00 14.86 -13.01
N SER A 149 8.91 15.98 -13.73
CA SER A 149 8.57 17.29 -13.16
C SER A 149 7.17 17.34 -12.55
N ASN A 150 6.22 16.56 -13.06
CA ASN A 150 4.86 16.54 -12.52
C ASN A 150 4.69 15.49 -11.41
N LEU A 151 5.45 14.38 -11.46
CA LEU A 151 5.44 13.34 -10.43
C LEU A 151 5.92 13.82 -9.06
N GLN A 152 6.51 15.02 -8.95
CA GLN A 152 6.79 15.64 -7.64
C GLN A 152 5.53 15.84 -6.79
N TYR A 153 4.33 15.91 -7.41
CA TYR A 153 3.05 16.02 -6.71
C TYR A 153 2.39 14.67 -6.42
N LEU A 154 2.99 13.55 -6.87
CA LEU A 154 2.57 12.20 -6.54
C LEU A 154 3.24 11.78 -5.22
N THR A 155 2.73 12.32 -4.11
CA THR A 155 3.20 11.97 -2.77
C THR A 155 2.04 11.54 -1.88
N THR A 156 2.35 10.71 -0.88
CA THR A 156 1.39 10.28 0.15
C THR A 156 0.81 11.48 0.91
N GLU A 157 1.63 12.49 1.21
CA GLU A 157 1.20 13.70 1.90
C GLU A 157 0.14 14.45 1.10
N GLN A 158 0.37 14.60 -0.21
CA GLN A 158 -0.56 15.25 -1.11
C GLN A 158 -1.87 14.45 -1.23
N ALA A 159 -1.78 13.12 -1.38
CA ALA A 159 -2.96 12.25 -1.44
C ALA A 159 -3.79 12.28 -0.15
N LEU A 160 -3.14 12.30 1.03
CA LEU A 160 -3.82 12.46 2.31
C LEU A 160 -4.49 13.83 2.43
N ALA A 161 -3.84 14.89 1.94
CA ALA A 161 -4.41 16.23 1.92
C ALA A 161 -5.61 16.34 0.95
N ASP A 162 -5.60 15.63 -0.17
CA ASP A 162 -6.77 15.54 -1.05
C ASP A 162 -7.98 14.94 -0.35
N ILE A 163 -7.76 13.82 0.35
CA ILE A 163 -8.81 13.17 1.13
C ILE A 163 -9.31 14.12 2.22
N ALA A 164 -8.40 14.85 2.88
CA ALA A 164 -8.74 15.84 3.91
C ALA A 164 -9.58 17.01 3.37
N ALA A 165 -9.34 17.44 2.13
CA ALA A 165 -10.11 18.47 1.46
C ALA A 165 -11.47 17.95 0.95
N PHE A 166 -11.50 16.70 0.46
CA PHE A 166 -12.70 16.06 -0.06
C PHE A 166 -13.77 15.83 1.01
N ILE A 167 -13.40 15.32 2.19
CA ILE A 167 -14.33 14.98 3.28
C ILE A 167 -15.28 16.13 3.67
N PRO A 168 -14.79 17.33 4.04
CA PRO A 168 -15.66 18.44 4.40
C PRO A 168 -16.45 18.95 3.19
N ALA A 169 -15.85 19.03 2.00
CA ALA A 169 -16.53 19.51 0.80
C ALA A 169 -17.69 18.58 0.37
N PHE A 170 -17.48 17.26 0.44
CA PHE A 170 -18.54 16.28 0.19
C PHE A 170 -19.65 16.40 1.23
N SER A 171 -19.30 16.57 2.50
CA SER A 171 -20.28 16.73 3.58
C SER A 171 -21.14 17.98 3.38
N GLU A 172 -20.52 19.11 3.03
CA GLU A 172 -21.19 20.38 2.76
C GLU A 172 -22.08 20.30 1.52
N ALA A 173 -21.55 19.80 0.40
CA ALA A 173 -22.29 19.68 -0.85
C ALA A 173 -23.56 18.82 -0.72
N ASN A 174 -23.53 17.82 0.17
CA ASN A 174 -24.65 16.91 0.41
C ASN A 174 -25.43 17.22 1.70
N LYS A 175 -25.17 18.36 2.35
CA LYS A 175 -25.88 18.83 3.57
C LYS A 175 -25.85 17.80 4.71
N LEU A 176 -24.75 17.06 4.83
CA LEU A 176 -24.56 16.08 5.91
C LEU A 176 -24.19 16.82 7.19
N VAL A 177 -25.05 16.75 8.20
CA VAL A 177 -24.83 17.40 9.49
C VAL A 177 -23.98 16.49 10.39
N ASN A 178 -22.75 16.92 10.67
CA ASN A 178 -21.80 16.22 11.55
C ASN A 178 -21.62 14.72 11.19
N PRO A 179 -21.33 14.32 9.94
CA PRO A 179 -21.24 12.91 9.58
C PRO A 179 -20.06 12.19 10.26
N ARG A 180 -20.23 10.91 10.60
CA ARG A 180 -19.15 10.01 11.01
C ARG A 180 -18.50 9.39 9.78
N TRP A 181 -17.23 9.69 9.57
CA TRP A 181 -16.44 9.10 8.48
C TRP A 181 -15.65 7.89 8.96
N VAL A 182 -15.73 6.79 8.21
CA VAL A 182 -14.94 5.58 8.40
C VAL A 182 -14.17 5.29 7.12
N ALA A 183 -12.85 5.28 7.19
CA ALA A 183 -12.00 5.04 6.03
C ALA A 183 -11.65 3.56 5.88
N PHE A 184 -11.73 3.07 4.65
CA PHE A 184 -11.40 1.71 4.23
C PHE A 184 -10.36 1.77 3.11
N GLY A 185 -9.53 0.74 3.05
CA GLY A 185 -8.50 0.59 2.04
C GLY A 185 -7.81 -0.76 2.19
N GLY A 186 -7.36 -1.34 1.07
CA GLY A 186 -6.53 -2.55 1.07
C GLY A 186 -5.15 -2.22 0.52
N SER A 187 -4.10 -2.90 0.98
CA SER A 187 -2.71 -2.62 0.57
C SER A 187 -2.30 -1.15 0.85
N TYR A 188 -1.74 -0.42 -0.11
CA TYR A 188 -1.39 0.99 0.03
C TYR A 188 -2.56 1.89 0.50
N PRO A 189 -3.78 1.80 -0.08
CA PRO A 189 -4.96 2.45 0.47
C PRO A 189 -5.27 2.14 1.94
N GLY A 190 -4.94 0.93 2.41
CA GLY A 190 -5.07 0.59 3.83
C GLY A 190 -4.10 1.38 4.70
N SER A 191 -2.87 1.59 4.21
CA SER A 191 -1.91 2.51 4.85
C SER A 191 -2.42 3.95 4.84
N LEU A 192 -2.98 4.42 3.72
CA LEU A 192 -3.61 5.73 3.64
C LEU A 192 -4.76 5.88 4.64
N ALA A 193 -5.64 4.88 4.78
CA ALA A 193 -6.73 4.89 5.74
C ALA A 193 -6.22 5.01 7.19
N ALA A 194 -5.17 4.26 7.53
CA ALA A 194 -4.52 4.33 8.84
C ALA A 194 -3.84 5.69 9.09
N TRP A 195 -3.11 6.23 8.10
CA TRP A 195 -2.46 7.54 8.23
C TRP A 195 -3.46 8.70 8.26
N LEU A 196 -4.55 8.61 7.50
CA LEU A 196 -5.67 9.54 7.57
C LEU A 196 -6.25 9.58 8.99
N ARG A 197 -6.42 8.42 9.61
CA ARG A 197 -6.86 8.29 11.00
C ARG A 197 -5.91 8.95 11.98
N ILE A 198 -4.61 8.70 11.86
CA ILE A 198 -3.59 9.26 12.78
C ILE A 198 -3.47 10.78 12.61
N LYS A 199 -3.46 11.28 11.37
CA LYS A 199 -3.12 12.68 11.06
C LYS A 199 -4.34 13.62 11.03
N ILE A 200 -5.50 13.14 10.60
CA ILE A 200 -6.64 14.00 10.22
C ILE A 200 -7.90 13.66 11.02
N LEU A 201 -8.25 12.38 11.15
CA LEU A 201 -9.46 11.94 11.87
C LEU A 201 -9.12 11.60 13.33
N ARG A 202 -8.89 12.60 14.19
CA ARG A 202 -8.53 12.38 15.61
C ARG A 202 -9.42 11.35 16.30
N CYS A 203 -8.83 10.51 17.14
CA CYS A 203 -9.54 9.89 18.26
C CYS A 203 -8.69 9.82 19.51
N ASP A 204 -9.32 10.21 20.61
CA ASP A 204 -8.94 9.89 21.97
C ASP A 204 -9.31 8.42 22.23
N GLY A 205 -8.36 7.63 22.73
CA GLY A 205 -8.60 6.24 23.15
C GLY A 205 -7.36 5.34 23.06
N GLU A 206 -6.67 5.13 24.18
CA GLU A 206 -5.81 3.98 24.47
C GLU A 206 -6.71 2.78 24.86
N ASP A 207 -6.44 1.53 24.54
CA ASP A 207 -5.47 0.66 25.21
C ASP A 207 -5.38 -0.68 24.44
N ASN A 208 -4.16 -1.21 24.27
CA ASN A 208 -3.73 -2.48 23.61
C ASN A 208 -2.55 -2.27 22.63
N GLN A 209 -2.18 -1.02 22.34
CA GLN A 209 -1.14 -0.71 21.34
C GLN A 209 0.30 -0.67 21.87
N VAL A 210 0.56 -0.92 23.16
CA VAL A 210 1.90 -0.67 23.75
C VAL A 210 3.00 -1.53 23.12
N HIS A 211 2.73 -2.80 22.82
CA HIS A 211 3.73 -3.72 22.25
C HIS A 211 4.04 -3.40 20.79
N ILE A 212 3.02 -3.12 19.98
CA ILE A 212 3.16 -2.73 18.57
C ILE A 212 3.78 -1.33 18.47
N ARG A 213 3.38 -0.37 19.30
CA ARG A 213 4.00 0.97 19.35
C ARG A 213 5.48 0.90 19.70
N ARG A 214 5.86 0.03 20.64
CA ARG A 214 7.28 -0.20 20.98
C ARG A 214 8.05 -0.80 19.81
N MET A 215 7.48 -1.79 19.12
CA MET A 215 8.08 -2.35 17.90
C MET A 215 8.23 -1.27 16.82
N LEU A 216 7.19 -0.50 16.52
CA LEU A 216 7.22 0.57 15.52
C LEU A 216 8.28 1.62 15.83
N GLN A 217 8.38 2.03 17.10
CA GLN A 217 9.42 2.95 17.56
C GLN A 217 10.82 2.35 17.36
N LYS A 218 11.04 1.11 17.79
CA LYS A 218 12.32 0.39 17.63
C LYS A 218 12.68 0.21 16.15
N CYS A 219 11.74 -0.14 15.28
CA CYS A 219 11.96 -0.20 13.83
C CYS A 219 12.37 1.18 13.31
N GLY A 220 11.64 2.25 13.66
CA GLY A 220 11.98 3.61 13.24
C GLY A 220 13.39 4.04 13.66
N ASP A 221 13.79 3.71 14.88
CA ASP A 221 15.14 4.01 15.37
C ASP A 221 16.21 3.12 14.71
N ALA A 222 15.90 1.84 14.44
CA ALA A 222 16.76 0.95 13.69
C ALA A 222 17.04 1.48 12.27
N PHE A 223 16.02 1.98 11.55
CA PHE A 223 16.19 2.57 10.23
C PHE A 223 17.03 3.86 10.26
N LYS A 224 16.94 4.67 11.33
CA LYS A 224 17.82 5.84 11.52
C LYS A 224 19.28 5.40 11.71
N GLU A 225 19.54 4.35 12.48
CA GLU A 225 20.89 3.79 12.65
C GLU A 225 21.42 3.18 11.37
N LEU A 226 20.59 2.41 10.66
CA LEU A 226 20.91 1.81 9.37
C LEU A 226 21.29 2.90 8.35
N LYS A 227 20.57 4.04 8.33
CA LYS A 227 20.95 5.25 7.57
C LYS A 227 22.30 5.83 7.95
N LYS A 228 22.64 5.92 9.23
CA LYS A 228 23.97 6.38 9.64
C LYS A 228 25.06 5.42 9.15
N MET A 229 24.80 4.11 9.20
CA MET A 229 25.76 3.09 8.78
C MET A 229 25.99 3.09 7.26
N THR A 230 24.95 3.24 6.44
CA THR A 230 25.07 3.26 4.97
C THR A 230 25.91 4.44 4.45
N LEU A 231 26.05 5.52 5.21
CA LEU A 231 26.85 6.69 4.86
C LEU A 231 28.37 6.47 4.99
N THR A 232 28.83 5.44 5.70
CA THR A 232 30.27 5.20 5.96
C THR A 232 30.75 3.87 5.38
N ASP A 233 31.99 3.78 4.91
CA ASP A 233 32.56 2.52 4.40
C ASP A 233 32.55 1.41 5.45
N LYS A 234 32.96 1.73 6.68
CA LYS A 234 32.97 0.78 7.80
C LYS A 234 31.55 0.29 8.12
N GLY A 235 30.57 1.20 8.11
CA GLY A 235 29.16 0.87 8.34
C GLY A 235 28.63 -0.04 7.24
N ARG A 236 28.89 0.26 5.97
CA ARG A 236 28.50 -0.60 4.83
C ARG A 236 29.13 -1.99 4.87
N SER A 237 30.40 -2.10 5.24
CA SER A 237 31.06 -3.41 5.43
C SER A 237 30.40 -4.21 6.54
N LYS A 238 30.04 -3.57 7.67
CA LYS A 238 29.34 -4.22 8.77
C LYS A 238 27.92 -4.65 8.37
N LEU A 239 27.19 -3.82 7.63
CA LEU A 239 25.87 -4.16 7.09
C LEU A 239 25.97 -5.35 6.12
N SER A 240 26.97 -5.37 5.25
CA SER A 240 27.17 -6.46 4.29
C SER A 240 27.40 -7.80 4.98
N GLN A 241 28.11 -7.80 6.10
CA GLN A 241 28.30 -9.00 6.91
C GLN A 241 27.02 -9.39 7.65
N MET A 242 26.33 -8.41 8.23
CA MET A 242 25.17 -8.63 9.10
C MET A 242 23.92 -9.10 8.35
N PHE A 243 23.70 -8.61 7.13
CA PHE A 243 22.56 -8.95 6.27
C PHE A 243 22.94 -9.92 5.14
N HIS A 244 24.13 -10.53 5.23
CA HIS A 244 24.66 -11.45 4.22
C HIS A 244 24.60 -10.88 2.79
N ILE A 245 24.89 -9.59 2.61
CA ILE A 245 24.71 -8.90 1.33
C ILE A 245 25.81 -9.33 0.35
N TYR A 246 25.40 -9.79 -0.82
CA TYR A 246 26.30 -10.11 -1.91
C TYR A 246 25.86 -9.42 -3.20
N PRO A 247 26.75 -8.71 -3.89
CA PRO A 247 28.09 -8.32 -3.45
C PRO A 247 28.06 -7.25 -2.33
N PRO A 248 29.14 -7.09 -1.54
CA PRO A 248 29.16 -6.14 -0.43
C PRO A 248 28.82 -4.71 -0.85
N LEU A 249 28.10 -3.97 0.01
CA LEU A 249 27.71 -2.58 -0.22
C LEU A 249 28.93 -1.66 -0.36
N LYS A 250 29.03 -0.96 -1.50
CA LYS A 250 30.14 -0.03 -1.80
C LYS A 250 29.74 1.45 -1.88
N GLY A 251 28.52 1.81 -1.48
CA GLY A 251 28.08 3.21 -1.46
C GLY A 251 27.42 3.69 -2.76
N VAL A 252 27.15 2.77 -3.69
CA VAL A 252 26.36 3.07 -4.91
C VAL A 252 24.92 3.41 -4.48
N PRO A 253 24.37 4.58 -4.88
CA PRO A 253 23.03 5.00 -4.46
C PRO A 253 21.92 3.98 -4.77
N ASP A 254 21.98 3.36 -5.95
CA ASP A 254 21.01 2.33 -6.37
C ASP A 254 21.10 1.10 -5.46
N ASP A 255 22.32 0.57 -5.21
CA ASP A 255 22.53 -0.59 -4.31
C ASP A 255 22.03 -0.30 -2.88
N ILE A 256 22.23 0.92 -2.38
CA ILE A 256 21.72 1.34 -1.07
C ILE A 256 20.19 1.39 -1.08
N THR A 257 19.59 1.99 -2.11
CA THR A 257 18.12 2.07 -2.25
C THR A 257 17.51 0.67 -2.31
N ASN A 258 18.11 -0.23 -3.10
CA ASN A 258 17.67 -1.62 -3.21
C ASN A 258 17.78 -2.35 -1.88
N PHE A 259 18.88 -2.17 -1.16
CA PHE A 259 19.03 -2.72 0.19
C PHE A 259 17.90 -2.27 1.13
N TYR A 260 17.55 -0.98 1.14
CA TYR A 260 16.40 -0.50 1.91
C TYR A 260 15.09 -1.14 1.45
N GLY A 261 14.90 -1.28 0.13
CA GLY A 261 13.73 -1.93 -0.45
C GLY A 261 13.56 -3.37 0.03
N GLU A 262 14.62 -4.17 0.00
CA GLU A 262 14.58 -5.57 0.47
C GLU A 262 14.26 -5.67 1.96
N VAL A 263 14.90 -4.85 2.81
CA VAL A 263 14.60 -4.82 4.25
C VAL A 263 13.13 -4.43 4.47
N PHE A 264 12.63 -3.43 3.73
CA PHE A 264 11.27 -2.94 3.85
C PHE A 264 10.22 -3.98 3.38
N ASN A 265 10.50 -4.69 2.28
CA ASN A 265 9.60 -5.69 1.69
C ASN A 265 9.23 -6.79 2.69
N VAL A 266 10.19 -7.26 3.51
CA VAL A 266 9.93 -8.28 4.55
C VAL A 266 8.87 -7.79 5.54
N PHE A 267 9.02 -6.57 6.07
CA PHE A 267 8.04 -6.02 7.01
C PHE A 267 6.69 -5.75 6.34
N GLN A 268 6.68 -5.32 5.07
CA GLN A 268 5.44 -5.17 4.31
C GLN A 268 4.70 -6.51 4.17
N GLY A 269 5.41 -7.57 3.76
CA GLY A 269 4.85 -8.91 3.61
C GLY A 269 4.27 -9.44 4.93
N LEU A 270 5.03 -9.30 6.01
CA LEU A 270 4.57 -9.69 7.36
C LEU A 270 3.31 -8.94 7.76
N ILE A 271 3.27 -7.61 7.62
CA ILE A 271 2.09 -6.82 7.99
C ILE A 271 0.89 -7.20 7.12
N GLN A 272 1.10 -7.43 5.82
CA GLN A 272 0.03 -7.66 4.86
C GLN A 272 -0.58 -9.07 4.94
N TYR A 273 0.21 -10.09 5.25
CA TYR A 273 -0.18 -11.50 5.12
C TYR A 273 -0.13 -12.29 6.43
N THR A 274 0.08 -11.61 7.56
CA THR A 274 0.01 -12.23 8.89
C THR A 274 -1.31 -12.99 9.09
N TYR A 275 -1.20 -14.27 9.42
CA TYR A 275 -2.33 -15.19 9.69
C TYR A 275 -3.29 -15.41 8.51
N ASP A 276 -2.87 -15.11 7.28
CA ASP A 276 -3.72 -15.32 6.11
C ASP A 276 -3.85 -16.80 5.69
N ALA A 277 -3.01 -17.67 6.25
CA ALA A 277 -2.93 -19.11 6.01
C ALA A 277 -2.81 -19.49 4.52
N ARG A 278 -2.37 -18.59 3.65
CA ARG A 278 -2.25 -18.85 2.20
C ARG A 278 -1.05 -19.74 1.86
N THR A 279 -0.08 -19.84 2.76
CA THR A 279 1.13 -20.66 2.58
C THR A 279 1.46 -21.45 3.85
N SER A 280 2.26 -22.51 3.71
CA SER A 280 2.80 -23.24 4.86
C SER A 280 3.54 -22.31 5.83
N ALA A 281 4.27 -21.31 5.32
CA ALA A 281 4.99 -20.34 6.13
C ALA A 281 4.05 -19.43 6.94
N THR A 282 3.03 -18.83 6.30
CA THR A 282 2.05 -17.96 6.97
C THR A 282 1.12 -18.73 7.91
N LEU A 283 0.97 -20.04 7.72
CA LEU A 283 0.29 -20.95 8.65
C LEU A 283 1.17 -21.32 9.87
N ASN A 284 2.47 -21.54 9.66
CA ASN A 284 3.36 -22.18 10.64
C ASN A 284 4.29 -21.23 11.41
N GLY A 285 4.18 -19.91 11.22
CA GLY A 285 4.94 -18.98 12.06
C GLY A 285 5.20 -17.61 11.46
N LEU A 286 5.13 -17.45 10.14
CA LEU A 286 5.44 -16.18 9.48
C LEU A 286 4.34 -15.13 9.77
N ASN A 287 4.50 -14.42 10.89
CA ASN A 287 3.54 -13.44 11.39
C ASN A 287 4.20 -12.28 12.15
N ILE A 288 3.46 -11.18 12.27
CA ILE A 288 3.93 -9.95 12.91
C ILE A 288 4.27 -10.15 14.39
N SER A 289 3.65 -11.11 15.08
CA SER A 289 3.92 -11.38 16.50
C SER A 289 5.33 -11.93 16.71
N GLN A 290 5.77 -12.86 15.87
CA GLN A 290 7.14 -13.38 15.92
C GLN A 290 8.17 -12.30 15.55
N ALA A 291 7.92 -11.51 14.50
CA ALA A 291 8.76 -10.37 14.15
C ALA A 291 8.82 -9.31 15.29
N CYS A 292 7.70 -9.07 15.97
CA CYS A 292 7.64 -8.20 17.15
C CYS A 292 8.54 -8.71 18.27
N ASN A 293 8.56 -10.03 18.51
CA ASN A 293 9.39 -10.63 19.56
C ASN A 293 10.88 -10.44 19.25
N ILE A 294 11.29 -10.68 18.00
CA ILE A 294 12.67 -10.46 17.55
C ILE A 294 13.06 -8.99 17.68
N MET A 295 12.20 -8.05 17.26
CA MET A 295 12.52 -6.61 17.41
C MET A 295 12.53 -6.13 18.87
N ASN A 296 11.73 -6.77 19.73
CA ASN A 296 11.57 -6.36 21.12
C ASN A 296 12.56 -6.97 22.12
N GLU A 297 13.39 -7.92 21.69
CA GLU A 297 14.52 -8.45 22.48
C GLU A 297 15.47 -7.30 22.93
N ASN A 298 16.41 -7.54 23.83
CA ASN A 298 17.24 -6.46 24.41
C ASN A 298 18.76 -6.71 24.34
N GLU A 299 19.19 -7.85 23.83
CA GLU A 299 20.56 -8.33 23.82
C GLU A 299 21.37 -7.79 22.65
N SER A 300 20.76 -7.62 21.47
CA SER A 300 21.46 -7.18 20.26
C SER A 300 21.17 -5.72 19.89
N SER A 301 22.00 -5.14 19.01
CA SER A 301 21.74 -3.80 18.47
C SER A 301 20.47 -3.77 17.61
N LEU A 302 19.77 -2.63 17.53
CA LEU A 302 18.55 -2.49 16.74
C LEU A 302 18.71 -2.91 15.28
N VAL A 303 19.84 -2.58 14.65
CA VAL A 303 20.16 -2.99 13.27
C VAL A 303 20.37 -4.50 13.15
N LYS A 304 20.90 -5.16 14.20
CA LYS A 304 21.06 -6.62 14.22
C LYS A 304 19.70 -7.32 14.30
N ARG A 305 18.76 -6.78 15.08
CA ARG A 305 17.39 -7.29 15.14
C ARG A 305 16.67 -7.21 13.81
N LEU A 306 16.89 -6.14 13.04
CA LEU A 306 16.38 -6.08 11.66
C LEU A 306 16.93 -7.22 10.81
N ALA A 307 18.23 -7.50 10.90
CA ALA A 307 18.84 -8.62 10.20
C ALA A 307 18.30 -9.97 10.70
N ASP A 308 18.08 -10.14 12.00
CA ASP A 308 17.47 -11.35 12.56
C ASP A 308 16.05 -11.60 12.04
N VAL A 309 15.26 -10.54 11.83
CA VAL A 309 13.93 -10.66 11.20
C VAL A 309 14.07 -11.14 9.75
N MET A 310 15.03 -10.62 8.99
CA MET A 310 15.28 -11.06 7.61
C MET A 310 15.75 -12.51 7.54
N ASP A 311 16.69 -12.90 8.40
CA ASP A 311 17.17 -14.28 8.49
C ASP A 311 16.01 -15.24 8.84
N TRP A 312 15.15 -14.84 9.78
CA TRP A 312 13.96 -15.61 10.18
C TRP A 312 12.94 -15.75 9.04
N ASP A 313 12.61 -14.66 8.34
CA ASP A 313 11.71 -14.66 7.18
C ASP A 313 12.23 -15.59 6.07
N GLU A 314 13.49 -15.44 5.68
CA GLU A 314 14.13 -16.31 4.69
C GLU A 314 14.16 -17.78 5.12
N ASN A 315 14.35 -18.07 6.41
CA ASN A 315 14.34 -19.43 6.96
C ASN A 315 12.96 -20.09 6.88
N LEU A 316 11.88 -19.33 7.02
CA LEU A 316 10.51 -19.85 6.96
C LEU A 316 9.98 -19.97 5.53
N GLU A 317 10.36 -19.08 4.62
CA GLU A 317 9.93 -19.15 3.22
C GLU A 317 10.71 -20.19 2.40
N SER A 318 11.97 -20.46 2.75
CA SER A 318 12.75 -21.52 2.12
C SER A 318 12.58 -22.83 2.87
N GLU A 319 11.77 -23.77 2.34
CA GLU A 319 11.74 -25.17 2.78
C GLU A 319 13.09 -25.88 2.51
N GLY A 320 14.19 -25.38 3.07
CA GLY A 320 15.53 -26.01 3.00
C GLY A 320 16.24 -25.97 1.65
N LEU A 321 15.79 -25.20 0.65
CA LEU A 321 16.29 -25.27 -0.73
C LEU A 321 17.38 -24.24 -1.14
N ARG A 322 18.10 -23.60 -0.21
CA ARG A 322 19.22 -22.69 -0.56
C ARG A 322 20.47 -22.96 0.26
N ASP A 323 21.53 -23.41 -0.41
CA ASP A 323 22.88 -23.64 0.18
C ASP A 323 23.69 -22.35 0.40
N GLN A 324 23.22 -21.19 -0.09
CA GLN A 324 23.79 -19.88 0.25
C GLN A 324 22.69 -18.82 0.31
N LYS A 325 22.42 -18.32 1.52
CA LYS A 325 21.51 -17.20 1.80
C LYS A 325 22.30 -15.91 1.73
N SER A 326 22.21 -15.22 0.61
CA SER A 326 22.83 -13.91 0.44
C SER A 326 21.87 -12.95 -0.22
N LEU A 327 21.74 -11.75 0.35
CA LEU A 327 20.88 -10.70 -0.18
C LEU A 327 21.53 -10.04 -1.40
N ASP A 328 20.94 -10.20 -2.59
CA ASP A 328 21.41 -9.53 -3.82
C ASP A 328 20.74 -8.17 -3.98
N VAL A 329 21.53 -7.12 -3.73
CA VAL A 329 21.07 -5.72 -3.81
C VAL A 329 21.37 -5.08 -5.17
N ARG A 330 22.01 -5.80 -6.10
CA ARG A 330 22.28 -5.31 -7.45
C ARG A 330 21.19 -5.76 -8.40
N TYR A 331 20.12 -4.97 -8.49
CA TYR A 331 19.22 -5.06 -9.63
C TYR A 331 20.03 -4.71 -10.89
N ARG A 332 20.38 -5.70 -11.72
CA ARG A 332 21.02 -5.43 -13.01
C ARG A 332 20.05 -4.59 -13.82
N LYS A 333 20.46 -3.37 -14.22
CA LYS A 333 19.80 -2.64 -15.30
C LYS A 333 19.74 -3.58 -16.50
N ALA A 334 18.52 -3.88 -16.96
CA ALA A 334 18.28 -4.60 -18.20
C ALA A 334 18.79 -3.80 -19.40
#